data_AF-A0A3L6KZI9-F1
#
_entry.id   AF-A0A3L6KZI9-F1
#
_cell.length_a   1.000
_cell.length_b   1.000
_cell.length_c   1.000
_cell.angle_alpha   90.00
_cell.angle_beta   90.00
_cell.angle_gamma   90.00
#
_symmetry.space_group_name_H-M   'P 1'
#
loop_
_entity.id
_entity.type
_entity.pdbx_description
1 polymer ?
#
loop_
_entity_poly.entity_id
_entity_poly.type
_entity_poly.pdbx_seq_one_letter_code
_entity_poly.pdbx_strand_id
1 'polypeptide(L)'
;MEEAAAEGMPLSQEQGEQKRFVLKRWNAVALWSWDIEVDTCAICRNHVMDLCIECQASSNGPRTNCNIAWGVCNHAFHTHCISRWLKTRNVCPLDNKEWSYQKLGV
;
A
#
# COMPACT_ATOMS: atom_id res chain seq x y z
N MET A 1 65.09 -45.69 -34.31
CA MET A 1 64.77 -44.82 -35.45
C MET A 1 63.25 -44.81 -35.51
N GLU A 2 62.63 -44.08 -34.58
CA GLU A 2 62.09 -42.71 -34.80
C GLU A 2 60.80 -42.79 -35.63
N GLU A 3 59.67 -42.16 -35.33
CA GLU A 3 59.23 -41.16 -34.34
C GLU A 3 57.68 -41.11 -34.39
N ALA A 4 57.09 -40.37 -33.43
CA ALA A 4 55.83 -39.60 -33.56
C ALA A 4 54.51 -40.41 -33.58
N ALA A 5 53.41 -39.97 -32.96
CA ALA A 5 53.08 -38.79 -32.19
C ALA A 5 51.90 -39.16 -31.28
N ALA A 6 51.94 -38.77 -30.00
CA ALA A 6 50.72 -38.62 -29.21
C ALA A 6 50.46 -37.12 -29.11
N GLU A 7 49.69 -36.64 -30.09
CA GLU A 7 49.19 -35.28 -30.19
C GLU A 7 48.33 -34.90 -28.98
N GLY A 8 48.52 -33.67 -28.53
CA GLY A 8 47.41 -32.82 -28.13
C GLY A 8 46.82 -33.06 -26.74
N MET A 9 47.39 -32.40 -25.74
CA MET A 9 46.57 -31.83 -24.67
C MET A 9 45.71 -30.71 -25.27
N PRO A 10 44.38 -30.77 -25.10
CA PRO A 10 43.69 -29.72 -24.34
C PRO A 10 42.43 -30.29 -23.64
N LEU A 11 41.78 -29.70 -22.64
CA LEU A 11 41.86 -28.41 -21.98
C LEU A 11 41.74 -28.68 -20.47
N SER A 12 42.40 -27.83 -19.70
CA SER A 12 42.05 -27.52 -18.31
C SER A 12 40.53 -27.39 -18.17
N GLN A 13 39.91 -28.33 -17.45
CA GLN A 13 38.55 -28.14 -16.97
C GLN A 13 38.58 -26.95 -16.02
N GLU A 14 38.02 -25.85 -16.49
CA GLU A 14 37.75 -24.65 -15.72
C GLU A 14 36.87 -25.09 -14.55
N GLN A 15 37.46 -25.25 -13.36
CA GLN A 15 36.70 -25.42 -12.13
C GLN A 15 36.07 -24.07 -11.81
N GLY A 16 35.02 -23.74 -12.57
CA GLY A 16 34.16 -22.60 -12.32
C GLY A 16 33.65 -22.72 -10.91
N GLU A 17 34.03 -21.75 -10.09
CA GLU A 17 33.75 -21.66 -8.66
C GLU A 17 32.25 -21.86 -8.41
N GLN A 18 31.88 -23.07 -7.98
CA GLN A 18 30.49 -23.42 -7.72
C GLN A 18 30.01 -22.58 -6.55
N LYS A 19 29.05 -21.68 -6.81
CA LYS A 19 28.43 -20.84 -5.78
C LYS A 19 27.87 -21.75 -4.68
N ARG A 20 28.48 -21.70 -3.48
CA ARG A 20 28.20 -22.61 -2.36
C ARG A 20 26.73 -22.66 -1.94
N PHE A 21 25.98 -21.60 -2.21
CA PHE A 21 24.55 -21.53 -1.96
C PHE A 21 23.81 -21.26 -3.26
N VAL A 22 22.92 -22.19 -3.64
CA VAL A 22 22.03 -22.07 -4.79
C VAL A 22 20.59 -22.13 -4.28
N LEU A 23 19.84 -21.07 -4.56
CA LEU A 23 18.43 -20.97 -4.20
C LEU A 23 17.64 -21.92 -5.12
N LYS A 24 17.19 -23.07 -4.60
CA LYS A 24 16.48 -24.07 -5.41
C LYS A 24 15.03 -23.70 -5.69
N ARG A 25 14.34 -23.15 -4.68
CA ARG A 25 12.94 -22.73 -4.76
C ARG A 25 12.65 -21.69 -3.69
N TRP A 26 11.88 -20.67 -4.04
CA TRP A 26 11.40 -19.66 -3.11
C TRP A 26 9.89 -19.54 -3.23
N ASN A 27 9.19 -19.62 -2.11
CA ASN A 27 7.76 -19.29 -2.04
C ASN A 27 7.64 -18.15 -1.03
N ALA A 28 7.63 -16.91 -1.52
CA ALA A 28 7.43 -15.73 -0.70
C ALA A 28 5.93 -15.52 -0.48
N VAL A 29 5.55 -15.19 0.75
CA VAL A 29 4.20 -14.73 1.09
C VAL A 29 4.34 -13.31 1.60
N ALA A 30 3.55 -12.40 1.03
CA ALA A 30 3.48 -11.02 1.47
C ALA A 30 2.04 -10.69 1.85
N LEU A 31 1.90 -9.92 2.92
CA LEU A 31 0.68 -9.21 3.26
C LEU A 31 0.89 -7.75 2.84
N TRP A 32 -0.14 -7.14 2.27
CA TRP A 32 -0.12 -5.72 1.94
C TRP A 32 -1.24 -5.03 2.71
N SER A 33 -0.96 -3.84 3.20
CA SER A 33 -1.94 -2.88 3.67
C SER A 33 -1.70 -1.57 2.94
N TRP A 34 -2.75 -0.74 2.83
CA TRP A 34 -2.53 0.65 2.46
C TRP A 34 -1.72 1.31 3.58
N ASP A 35 -0.65 2.01 3.21
CA ASP A 35 0.08 2.88 4.14
C ASP A 35 -0.80 4.11 4.40
N ILE A 36 -1.71 3.98 5.35
CA ILE A 36 -2.55 5.07 5.82
C ILE A 36 -1.90 5.52 7.12
N GLU A 37 -1.31 6.71 7.14
CA GLU A 37 -0.66 7.25 8.34
C GLU A 37 -1.64 7.37 9.53
N VAL A 38 -2.95 7.34 9.28
CA VAL A 38 -3.98 7.58 10.30
C VAL A 38 -5.19 6.65 10.12
N ASP A 39 -5.30 5.64 10.99
CA ASP A 39 -6.49 4.77 11.13
C ASP A 39 -7.70 5.48 11.79
N THR A 40 -7.55 6.75 12.12
CA THR A 40 -8.57 7.57 12.79
C THR A 40 -8.95 8.77 11.93
N CYS A 41 -10.25 9.06 11.84
CA CYS A 41 -10.71 10.26 11.18
C CYS A 41 -10.29 11.49 12.01
N ALA A 42 -9.37 12.32 11.50
CA ALA A 42 -8.85 13.48 12.25
C ALA A 42 -9.93 14.50 12.67
N ILE A 43 -11.09 14.48 12.02
CA ILE A 43 -12.21 15.40 12.30
C ILE A 43 -13.06 14.91 13.48
N CYS A 44 -13.45 13.64 13.51
CA CYS A 44 -14.31 13.10 14.57
C CYS A 44 -13.58 12.25 15.61
N ARG A 45 -12.28 11.99 15.40
CA ARG A 45 -11.41 11.17 16.25
C ARG A 45 -11.91 9.74 16.50
N ASN A 46 -12.80 9.24 15.66
CA ASN A 46 -13.18 7.82 15.67
C ASN A 46 -12.40 7.04 14.62
N HIS A 47 -12.35 5.72 14.76
CA HIS A 47 -11.70 4.84 13.79
C HIS A 47 -12.35 4.98 12.41
N VAL A 48 -11.55 5.02 11.35
CA VAL A 48 -12.02 5.30 9.97
C VAL A 48 -12.93 4.19 9.42
N MET A 49 -12.84 2.98 9.97
CA MET A 49 -13.71 1.86 9.62
C MET A 49 -15.02 1.82 10.42
N ASP A 50 -15.13 2.61 11.48
CA ASP A 50 -16.32 2.68 12.33
C ASP A 50 -17.27 3.79 11.87
N LEU A 51 -18.41 3.91 12.54
CA LEU A 51 -19.34 5.02 12.29
C LEU A 51 -18.74 6.33 12.82
N CYS A 52 -18.97 7.47 12.16
CA CYS A 52 -18.63 8.76 12.76
C CYS A 52 -19.45 9.00 14.05
N ILE A 53 -18.96 9.90 14.94
CA ILE A 53 -19.60 10.18 16.24
C ILE A 53 -21.09 10.54 16.14
N GLU A 54 -21.51 11.14 15.03
CA GLU A 54 -22.90 11.54 14.80
C GLU A 54 -23.79 10.37 14.42
N CYS A 55 -23.27 9.48 13.58
CA CYS A 55 -23.95 8.25 13.22
C CYS A 55 -23.95 7.24 14.37
N GLN A 56 -23.00 7.34 15.30
CA GLN A 56 -22.99 6.56 16.53
C GLN A 56 -24.02 7.08 17.55
N ALA A 57 -24.16 8.40 17.69
CA ALA A 57 -25.12 9.02 18.61
C ALA A 57 -26.58 8.93 18.12
N SER A 58 -26.79 8.91 16.80
CA SER A 58 -28.12 8.79 16.22
C SER A 58 -28.51 7.32 16.06
N SER A 59 -29.26 6.79 17.03
CA SER A 59 -29.86 5.44 16.94
C SER A 59 -30.88 5.29 15.80
N ASN A 60 -31.41 6.41 15.29
CA ASN A 60 -32.49 6.47 14.28
C ASN A 60 -32.07 7.07 12.94
N GLY A 61 -30.81 7.50 12.78
CA GLY A 61 -30.28 8.01 11.52
C GLY A 61 -29.84 6.86 10.59
N PRO A 62 -29.75 7.08 9.26
CA PRO A 62 -29.34 6.03 8.34
C PRO A 62 -27.88 5.64 8.62
N ARG A 63 -27.70 4.58 9.42
CA ARG A 63 -26.41 3.90 9.68
C ARG A 63 -25.76 3.38 8.40
N THR A 64 -26.47 3.43 7.29
CA THR A 64 -26.17 2.77 6.02
C THR A 64 -25.15 3.52 5.16
N ASN A 65 -24.85 4.79 5.44
CA ASN A 65 -24.10 5.64 4.49
C ASN A 65 -22.85 6.34 5.06
N CYS A 66 -22.33 5.92 6.24
CA CYS A 66 -21.09 6.47 6.77
C CYS A 66 -19.86 5.83 6.10
N ASN A 67 -19.70 6.10 4.81
CA ASN A 67 -18.60 5.59 4.00
C ASN A 67 -17.31 6.39 4.21
N ILE A 68 -16.21 5.82 3.76
CA ILE A 68 -14.89 6.46 3.74
C ILE A 68 -14.74 7.24 2.44
N ALA A 69 -14.36 8.51 2.56
CA ALA A 69 -14.00 9.37 1.46
C ALA A 69 -12.48 9.54 1.41
N TRP A 70 -11.92 9.32 0.23
CA TRP A 70 -10.50 9.46 -0.05
C TRP A 70 -10.23 10.76 -0.78
N GLY A 71 -9.21 11.49 -0.34
CA GLY A 71 -8.69 12.65 -1.05
C GLY A 71 -7.57 12.24 -1.99
N VAL A 72 -7.34 13.02 -3.06
CA VAL A 72 -6.13 12.87 -3.90
C VAL A 72 -4.82 13.03 -3.11
N CYS A 73 -4.89 13.69 -1.95
CA CYS A 73 -3.79 13.77 -0.99
C CYS A 73 -3.57 12.47 -0.19
N ASN A 74 -4.21 11.36 -0.56
CA ASN A 74 -4.13 10.06 0.10
C ASN A 74 -4.60 10.05 1.58
N HIS A 75 -5.36 11.07 1.99
CA HIS A 75 -5.97 11.11 3.32
C HIS A 75 -7.41 10.60 3.29
N ALA A 76 -7.75 9.78 4.29
CA ALA A 76 -9.06 9.17 4.45
C ALA A 76 -9.85 9.84 5.59
N PHE A 77 -11.13 10.12 5.34
CA PHE A 77 -12.06 10.64 6.35
C PHE A 77 -13.45 10.04 6.13
N HIS A 78 -14.33 10.10 7.12
CA HIS A 78 -15.74 9.79 6.88
C HIS A 78 -16.38 10.83 5.96
N THR A 79 -17.23 10.39 5.03
CA THR A 79 -17.95 11.27 4.09
C THR A 79 -18.70 12.39 4.80
N HIS A 80 -19.35 12.11 5.93
CA HIS A 80 -20.07 13.13 6.72
C HIS A 80 -19.13 14.16 7.36
N CYS A 81 -17.98 13.71 7.86
CA CYS A 81 -17.00 14.56 8.52
C CYS A 81 -16.35 15.52 7.53
N ILE A 82 -15.86 15.00 6.40
CA ILE A 82 -15.22 15.84 5.39
C ILE A 82 -16.23 16.75 4.68
N SER A 83 -17.44 16.28 4.38
CA SER A 83 -18.48 17.10 3.75
C SER A 83 -18.85 18.31 4.62
N ARG A 84 -18.84 18.17 5.95
CA ARG A 84 -19.06 19.30 6.85
C ARG A 84 -17.87 20.25 6.88
N TRP A 85 -16.66 19.73 6.95
CA TRP A 85 -15.44 20.52 6.95
C TRP A 85 -15.34 21.41 5.69
N LEU A 86 -15.66 20.83 4.52
CA LEU A 86 -15.62 21.53 3.24
C LEU A 86 -16.63 22.67 3.12
N LYS A 87 -17.65 22.74 3.98
CA LYS A 87 -18.57 23.90 4.02
C LYS A 87 -17.88 25.17 4.53
N THR A 88 -16.84 25.04 5.34
CA THR A 88 -16.13 26.20 5.93
C THR A 88 -14.74 26.37 5.33
N ARG A 89 -14.06 25.28 4.94
CA ARG A 89 -12.70 25.31 4.39
C ARG A 89 -12.56 24.26 3.29
N ASN A 90 -12.20 24.66 2.08
CA ASN A 90 -11.97 23.76 0.94
C ASN A 90 -10.60 23.05 0.96
N VAL A 91 -9.99 22.91 2.14
CA VAL A 91 -8.65 22.30 2.31
C VAL A 91 -8.71 21.04 3.15
N CYS A 92 -7.78 20.13 2.93
CA CYS A 92 -7.62 18.93 3.75
C CYS A 92 -7.18 19.32 5.19
N PRO A 93 -7.77 18.71 6.23
CA PRO A 93 -7.38 18.97 7.62
C PRO A 93 -5.93 18.60 7.98
N LEU A 94 -5.28 17.70 7.23
CA LEU A 94 -3.95 17.16 7.56
C LEU A 94 -2.82 17.90 6.82
N ASP A 95 -2.94 18.11 5.51
CA ASP A 95 -1.88 18.73 4.69
C ASP A 95 -2.20 20.15 4.20
N ASN A 96 -3.36 20.71 4.56
CA ASN A 96 -3.81 22.06 4.18
C ASN A 96 -3.82 22.33 2.66
N LYS A 97 -3.80 21.28 1.82
CA LYS A 97 -3.95 21.40 0.36
C LYS A 97 -5.43 21.42 -0.01
N GLU A 98 -5.75 21.94 -1.19
CA GLU A 98 -7.12 21.91 -1.70
C GLU A 98 -7.66 20.48 -1.75
N TRP A 99 -8.85 20.28 -1.18
CA TRP A 99 -9.46 18.96 -1.12
C TRP A 99 -10.18 18.65 -2.43
N SER A 100 -9.79 17.55 -3.07
CA SER A 100 -10.55 16.93 -4.15
C SER A 100 -10.75 15.45 -3.87
N TYR A 101 -12.00 14.99 -4.02
CA TYR A 101 -12.33 13.59 -3.89
C TYR A 101 -11.57 12.77 -4.93
N GLN A 102 -10.88 11.74 -4.47
CA GLN A 102 -10.34 10.71 -5.33
C GLN A 102 -11.53 9.99 -5.95
N LYS A 103 -11.70 10.12 -7.26
CA LYS A 103 -12.66 9.31 -8.00
C LYS A 103 -12.14 7.88 -7.93
N LEU A 104 -12.65 7.08 -6.99
CA LEU A 104 -12.57 5.63 -7.13
C LEU A 104 -13.39 5.29 -8.38
N GLY A 105 -12.69 5.17 -9.50
CA GLY A 105 -13.22 4.49 -10.67
C GLY A 105 -13.47 3.05 -10.28
N VAL A 106 -14.74 2.65 -10.38
CA VAL A 106 -15.05 1.28 -10.79
C VAL A 106 -14.44 1.01 -12.16
#